data_AF-A0A4R9QJZ7-F1
#
_entry.id   AF-A0A4R9QJZ7-F1
#
_cell.length_a   1.000
_cell.length_b   1.000
_cell.length_c   1.000
_cell.angle_alpha   90.00
_cell.angle_beta   90.00
_cell.angle_gamma   90.00
#
_symmetry.space_group_name_H-M   'P 1'
#
loop_
_entity.id
_entity.type
_entity.pdbx_description
1 polymer ?
#
loop_
_entity_poly.entity_id
_entity_poly.type
_entity_poly.pdbx_seq_one_letter_code
_entity_poly.pdbx_strand_id
1 'polypeptide(L)'
;MALDELASSSSGNWWRDVLLRPDVVIAIRRNSINVYNHGASIFKVDWSRRSISLSTHAKYLVRREQNYIPLTDSGFELTTDKLFWRTYEGPRTLDSMIAAAKKLSVSEKAGLHPLLVNDPKVIDAEIALVRPAEVETDEEDDEKILAPPPERRQDRLDAAVVRNSADGPVVTFYEAKDFSNGDLRALGDAPPAVLSQIAAYEKALATYSASLAAGYVNVARTLVRLSAMRQRVSSDAPTRQIDPLVASIAEGSSHPIIDCKPRLLILGFDKAQRDDRGWQAHLAKLTSADGLGPSRVQAVGRAKRQTRFS
;
A
#
# COMPACT_ATOMS: atom_id res chain seq x y z
N MET A 1 9.94 3.77 20.78
CA MET A 1 10.38 3.25 22.09
C MET A 1 10.14 1.75 22.11
N ALA A 2 8.88 1.28 22.19
CA ALA A 2 8.62 -0.17 22.22
C ALA A 2 9.01 -0.96 20.93
N LEU A 3 8.89 -0.40 19.72
CA LEU A 3 9.40 -1.07 18.50
C LEU A 3 10.93 -1.05 18.40
N ASP A 4 11.60 -0.04 18.93
CA ASP A 4 13.06 0.02 18.99
C ASP A 4 13.60 -1.03 19.96
N GLU A 5 12.95 -1.21 21.11
CA GLU A 5 13.28 -2.26 22.07
C GLU A 5 13.13 -3.65 21.43
N LEU A 6 12.04 -3.91 20.71
CA LEU A 6 11.88 -5.15 19.96
C LEU A 6 12.96 -5.35 18.90
N ALA A 7 13.35 -4.28 18.19
CA ALA A 7 14.44 -4.34 17.21
C ALA A 7 15.80 -4.63 17.88
N SER A 8 16.06 -4.06 19.06
CA SER A 8 17.30 -4.22 19.82
C SER A 8 17.36 -5.48 20.68
N SER A 9 16.24 -6.21 20.83
CA SER A 9 16.20 -7.46 21.60
C SER A 9 17.17 -8.50 21.03
N SER A 10 17.89 -9.20 21.92
CA SER A 10 18.71 -10.36 21.58
C SER A 10 17.88 -11.60 21.28
N SER A 11 16.64 -11.67 21.77
CA SER A 11 15.69 -12.74 21.43
C SER A 11 14.99 -12.45 20.10
N GLY A 12 14.88 -13.48 19.27
CA GLY A 12 14.09 -13.44 18.04
C GLY A 12 12.63 -13.07 18.34
N ASN A 13 12.05 -12.18 17.54
CA ASN A 13 10.67 -11.74 17.69
C ASN A 13 10.09 -11.32 16.33
N TRP A 14 8.76 -11.20 16.27
CA TRP A 14 8.02 -10.88 15.05
C TRP A 14 8.50 -9.61 14.36
N TRP A 15 8.91 -8.58 15.12
CA TRP A 15 9.31 -7.31 14.55
C TRP A 15 10.69 -7.39 13.90
N ARG A 16 11.63 -8.10 14.53
CA ARG A 16 12.93 -8.41 13.91
C ARG A 16 12.75 -9.19 12.61
N ASP A 17 11.84 -10.16 12.60
CA ASP A 17 11.53 -10.93 11.39
C ASP A 17 10.95 -10.02 10.28
N VAL A 18 10.04 -9.10 10.60
CA VAL A 18 9.53 -8.11 9.65
C VAL A 18 10.64 -7.19 9.11
N LEU A 19 11.53 -6.71 9.98
CA LEU A 19 12.65 -5.85 9.60
C LEU A 19 13.66 -6.56 8.68
N LEU A 20 13.83 -7.88 8.82
CA LEU A 20 14.68 -8.68 7.95
C LEU A 20 14.06 -8.97 6.58
N ARG A 21 12.76 -8.69 6.39
CA ARG A 21 12.08 -8.96 5.12
C ARG A 21 12.20 -7.78 4.14
N PRO A 22 12.88 -7.96 2.99
CA PRO A 22 12.99 -6.91 1.98
C PRO A 22 11.72 -6.79 1.11
N ASP A 23 10.87 -7.81 1.12
CA ASP A 23 9.67 -7.91 0.28
C ASP A 23 8.39 -7.44 0.98
N VAL A 24 8.49 -6.77 2.13
CA VAL A 24 7.35 -6.14 2.81
C VAL A 24 7.44 -4.62 2.71
N VAL A 25 6.27 -3.99 2.60
CA VAL A 25 6.12 -2.53 2.64
C VAL A 25 5.62 -2.15 4.03
N ILE A 26 6.27 -1.21 4.69
CA ILE A 26 5.85 -0.71 6.00
C ILE A 26 5.25 0.67 5.78
N ALA A 27 3.94 0.81 5.96
CA ALA A 27 3.22 2.06 5.79
C ALA A 27 2.93 2.70 7.15
N ILE A 28 3.14 4.00 7.25
CA ILE A 28 3.08 4.76 8.51
C ILE A 28 1.76 5.53 8.54
N ARG A 29 1.01 5.41 9.63
CA ARG A 29 -0.26 6.11 9.87
C ARG A 29 -0.17 6.89 11.16
N ARG A 30 -1.16 7.76 11.41
CA ARG A 30 -1.19 8.64 12.59
C ARG A 30 -0.98 7.87 13.90
N ASN A 31 -1.67 6.75 14.08
CA ASN A 31 -1.65 5.95 15.31
C ASN A 31 -1.38 4.45 15.05
N SER A 32 -0.90 4.09 13.85
CA SER A 32 -0.56 2.70 13.54
C SER A 32 0.58 2.58 12.53
N ILE A 33 1.18 1.41 12.48
CA ILE A 33 2.00 0.93 11.36
C ILE A 33 1.31 -0.27 10.73
N ASN A 34 1.28 -0.29 9.41
CA ASN A 34 0.76 -1.44 8.68
C ASN A 34 1.89 -2.09 7.88
N VAL A 35 2.01 -3.40 7.98
CA VAL A 35 2.97 -4.21 7.22
C VAL A 35 2.22 -4.88 6.08
N TYR A 36 2.61 -4.59 4.85
CA TYR A 36 1.96 -5.06 3.64
C TYR A 36 2.83 -6.01 2.82
N ASN A 37 2.19 -6.96 2.17
CA ASN A 37 2.78 -7.79 1.11
C ASN A 37 1.75 -7.98 -0.01
N HIS A 38 2.05 -7.53 -1.24
CA HIS A 38 1.11 -7.53 -2.36
C HIS A 38 -0.27 -6.92 -2.02
N GLY A 39 -0.28 -5.78 -1.35
CA GLY A 39 -1.50 -5.06 -0.90
C GLY A 39 -2.23 -5.68 0.28
N ALA A 40 -1.86 -6.89 0.72
CA ALA A 40 -2.44 -7.52 1.90
C ALA A 40 -1.78 -6.98 3.18
N SER A 41 -2.58 -6.49 4.13
CA SER A 41 -2.10 -6.08 5.45
C SER A 41 -1.82 -7.31 6.30
N ILE A 42 -0.55 -7.73 6.35
CA ILE A 42 -0.07 -8.86 7.14
C ILE A 42 -0.20 -8.55 8.63
N PHE A 43 0.22 -7.35 9.02
CA PHE A 43 0.09 -6.85 10.37
C PHE A 43 -0.44 -5.42 10.37
N LYS A 44 -1.29 -5.13 11.34
CA LYS A 44 -1.57 -3.78 11.81
C LYS A 44 -1.08 -3.67 13.26
N VAL A 45 -0.20 -2.69 13.48
CA VAL A 45 0.45 -2.41 14.75
C VAL A 45 -0.14 -1.10 15.25
N ASP A 46 -1.05 -1.17 16.21
CA ASP A 46 -1.64 0.00 16.84
C ASP A 46 -0.90 0.35 18.15
N TRP A 47 -0.92 1.62 18.51
CA TRP A 47 -0.38 2.09 19.78
C TRP A 47 -1.46 2.65 20.69
N SER A 48 -1.42 2.24 21.95
CA SER A 48 -2.09 2.92 23.05
C SER A 48 -1.05 3.61 23.94
N ARG A 49 -1.48 4.44 24.89
CA ARG A 49 -0.57 5.08 25.86
C ARG A 49 0.27 4.09 26.67
N ARG A 50 -0.07 2.80 26.71
CA ARG A 50 0.57 1.79 27.58
C ARG A 50 1.00 0.50 26.87
N SER A 51 0.66 0.30 25.59
CA SER A 51 0.96 -0.95 24.90
C SER A 51 1.00 -0.81 23.38
N ILE A 52 1.76 -1.70 22.75
CA ILE A 52 1.62 -2.04 21.34
C ILE A 52 0.59 -3.16 21.24
N SER A 53 -0.41 -3.02 20.38
CA SER A 53 -1.31 -4.12 19.99
C SER A 53 -1.08 -4.50 18.54
N LEU A 54 -0.84 -5.80 18.30
CA LEU A 54 -0.67 -6.38 16.99
C LEU A 54 -1.96 -7.08 16.56
N SER A 55 -2.42 -6.84 15.35
CA SER A 55 -3.56 -7.55 14.75
C SER A 55 -3.25 -8.03 13.33
N THR A 56 -3.92 -9.09 12.92
CA THR A 56 -3.85 -9.66 11.57
C THR A 56 -5.21 -10.24 11.20
N HIS A 57 -5.45 -10.44 9.90
CA HIS A 57 -6.68 -11.09 9.45
C HIS A 57 -6.58 -12.62 9.62
N ALA A 58 -7.62 -13.26 10.15
CA ALA A 58 -7.62 -14.70 10.45
C ALA A 58 -7.25 -15.58 9.24
N LYS A 59 -7.65 -15.17 8.03
CA LYS A 59 -7.33 -15.84 6.76
C LYS A 59 -5.82 -15.96 6.47
N TYR A 60 -4.97 -15.18 7.13
CA TYR A 60 -3.51 -15.29 7.00
C TYR A 60 -2.88 -16.25 8.02
N LEU A 61 -3.62 -16.70 9.02
CA LEU A 61 -3.13 -17.64 10.03
C LEU A 61 -3.14 -19.09 9.54
N VAL A 62 -3.59 -19.37 8.31
CA VAL A 62 -3.61 -20.73 7.75
C VAL A 62 -2.17 -21.26 7.60
N ARG A 63 -1.90 -22.44 8.15
CA ARG A 63 -0.60 -23.13 8.00
C ARG A 63 -0.41 -23.59 6.55
N ARG A 64 0.85 -23.67 6.07
CA ARG A 64 1.13 -24.09 4.68
C ARG A 64 0.85 -25.57 4.45
N GLU A 65 1.12 -26.41 5.44
CA GLU A 65 0.89 -27.86 5.40
C GLU A 65 -0.58 -28.12 5.70
N GLN A 66 -1.34 -28.45 4.65
CA GLN A 66 -2.77 -28.75 4.74
C GLN A 66 -2.97 -30.17 4.24
N ASN A 67 -3.42 -31.05 5.12
CA ASN A 67 -3.81 -32.42 4.77
C ASN A 67 -5.25 -32.43 4.27
N TYR A 68 -5.60 -33.48 3.51
CA TYR A 68 -7.00 -33.73 3.18
C TYR A 68 -7.82 -33.87 4.46
N ILE A 69 -8.92 -33.12 4.52
CA ILE A 69 -9.88 -33.19 5.60
C ILE A 69 -11.01 -34.09 5.11
N PRO A 70 -11.27 -35.25 5.75
CA PRO A 70 -12.33 -36.13 5.34
C PRO A 70 -13.70 -35.45 5.54
N LEU A 71 -14.58 -35.66 4.57
CA LEU A 71 -15.99 -35.34 4.67
C LEU A 71 -16.72 -36.58 5.21
N THR A 72 -17.37 -36.44 6.36
CA THR A 72 -18.26 -37.45 6.92
C THR A 72 -19.71 -37.06 6.63
N ASP A 73 -20.64 -37.98 6.93
CA ASP A 73 -22.09 -37.72 6.82
C ASP A 73 -22.56 -36.49 7.64
N SER A 74 -21.75 -36.07 8.63
CA SER A 74 -22.05 -34.95 9.54
C SER A 74 -21.23 -33.68 9.27
N GLY A 75 -20.30 -33.71 8.31
CA GLY A 75 -19.44 -32.57 7.96
C GLY A 75 -17.95 -32.89 7.91
N PHE A 76 -17.13 -31.84 7.80
CA PHE A 76 -15.67 -31.93 7.73
C PHE A 76 -15.04 -32.10 9.11
N GLU A 77 -14.14 -33.07 9.27
CA GLU A 77 -13.40 -33.29 10.52
C GLU A 77 -12.24 -32.28 10.69
N LEU A 78 -12.57 -31.06 11.12
CA LEU A 78 -11.61 -29.97 11.25
C LEU A 78 -10.93 -29.95 12.63
N THR A 79 -9.61 -30.15 12.67
CA THR A 79 -8.79 -29.85 13.85
C THR A 79 -8.12 -28.49 13.71
N THR A 80 -8.69 -27.43 14.29
CA THR A 80 -8.24 -26.04 14.09
C THR A 80 -6.78 -25.80 14.51
N ASP A 81 -6.28 -26.50 15.52
CA ASP A 81 -4.88 -26.43 15.98
C ASP A 81 -3.85 -26.82 14.91
N LYS A 82 -4.23 -27.75 14.01
CA LYS A 82 -3.37 -28.20 12.92
C LYS A 82 -3.48 -27.32 11.68
N LEU A 83 -4.55 -26.53 11.57
CA LEU A 83 -4.85 -25.73 10.38
C LEU A 83 -4.40 -24.28 10.53
N PHE A 84 -4.38 -23.75 11.76
CA PHE A 84 -4.10 -22.34 12.04
C PHE A 84 -2.92 -22.14 13.00
N TRP A 85 -2.19 -21.03 12.82
CA TRP A 85 -1.23 -20.52 13.79
C TRP A 85 -1.97 -19.88 14.96
N ARG A 86 -1.75 -20.39 16.18
CA ARG A 86 -2.25 -19.78 17.43
C ARG A 86 -1.22 -18.88 18.11
N THR A 87 0.06 -19.11 17.85
CA THR A 87 1.16 -18.31 18.38
C THR A 87 2.14 -17.97 17.26
N TYR A 88 2.94 -16.91 17.47
CA TYR A 88 4.01 -16.55 16.56
C TYR A 88 5.27 -17.36 16.90
N GLU A 89 5.57 -18.36 16.07
CA GLU A 89 6.64 -19.34 16.28
C GLU A 89 7.89 -19.02 15.45
N GLY A 90 8.19 -17.72 15.31
CA GLY A 90 9.34 -17.20 14.58
C GLY A 90 9.12 -17.05 13.06
N PRO A 91 10.20 -16.99 12.25
CA PRO A 91 10.15 -16.61 10.84
C PRO A 91 9.19 -17.46 9.98
N ARG A 92 9.03 -18.74 10.32
CA ARG A 92 8.15 -19.68 9.59
C ARG A 92 6.67 -19.29 9.68
N THR A 93 6.25 -18.66 10.78
CA THR A 93 4.89 -18.13 10.91
C THR A 93 4.69 -16.99 9.91
N LEU A 94 5.62 -16.03 9.85
CA LEU A 94 5.55 -14.91 8.90
C LEU A 94 5.58 -15.39 7.45
N ASP A 95 6.42 -16.38 7.12
CA ASP A 95 6.45 -17.00 5.79
C ASP A 95 5.10 -17.61 5.39
N SER A 96 4.43 -18.29 6.31
CA SER A 96 3.11 -18.86 6.08
C SER A 96 2.07 -17.78 5.85
N MET A 97 2.07 -16.73 6.68
CA MET A 97 1.16 -15.59 6.55
C MET A 97 1.32 -14.88 5.21
N ILE A 98 2.57 -14.62 4.79
CA ILE A 98 2.87 -14.01 3.49
C ILE A 98 2.43 -14.90 2.33
N ALA A 99 2.63 -16.21 2.42
CA ALA A 99 2.16 -17.12 1.37
C ALA A 99 0.63 -17.17 1.26
N ALA A 100 -0.07 -17.20 2.40
CA ALA A 100 -1.52 -17.11 2.43
C ALA A 100 -2.02 -15.79 1.83
N ALA A 101 -1.37 -14.68 2.19
CA ALA A 101 -1.68 -13.36 1.66
C ALA A 101 -1.49 -13.25 0.14
N LYS A 102 -0.38 -13.77 -0.40
CA LYS A 102 -0.13 -13.80 -1.85
C LYS A 102 -1.19 -14.57 -2.65
N LYS A 103 -1.70 -15.68 -2.10
CA LYS A 103 -2.78 -16.44 -2.75
C LYS A 103 -4.10 -15.66 -2.81
N LEU A 104 -4.28 -14.70 -1.91
CA LEU A 104 -5.48 -13.89 -1.77
C LEU A 104 -5.33 -12.48 -2.36
N SER A 105 -4.16 -12.14 -2.91
CA SER A 105 -3.90 -10.81 -3.46
C SER A 105 -4.53 -10.65 -4.84
N VAL A 106 -5.16 -9.51 -5.07
CA VAL A 106 -5.69 -9.12 -6.39
C VAL A 106 -4.53 -8.74 -7.32
N SER A 107 -4.69 -8.99 -8.63
CA SER A 107 -3.63 -8.83 -9.64
C SER A 107 -3.02 -7.43 -9.67
N GLU A 108 -3.82 -6.39 -9.50
CA GLU A 108 -3.41 -4.98 -9.45
C GLU A 108 -2.36 -4.74 -8.34
N LYS A 109 -2.70 -5.11 -7.11
CA LYS A 109 -1.80 -4.99 -5.94
C LYS A 109 -0.57 -5.87 -6.10
N ALA A 110 -0.73 -7.05 -6.70
CA ALA A 110 0.39 -7.93 -6.97
C ALA A 110 1.36 -7.35 -8.01
N GLY A 111 0.85 -6.68 -9.04
CA GLY A 111 1.61 -6.02 -10.09
C GLY A 111 2.30 -4.75 -9.61
N LEU A 112 1.71 -4.02 -8.66
CA LEU A 112 2.31 -2.81 -8.09
C LEU A 112 3.43 -3.11 -7.08
N HIS A 113 3.30 -4.21 -6.33
CA HIS A 113 4.22 -4.55 -5.23
C HIS A 113 5.71 -4.48 -5.59
N PRO A 114 6.19 -4.97 -6.76
CA PRO A 114 7.58 -4.81 -7.17
C PRO A 114 8.05 -3.36 -7.24
N LEU A 115 7.21 -2.40 -7.62
CA LEU A 115 7.60 -0.99 -7.64
C LEU A 115 7.77 -0.46 -6.20
N LEU A 116 6.83 -0.78 -5.30
CA LEU A 116 6.86 -0.32 -3.90
C LEU A 116 8.11 -0.80 -3.15
N VAL A 117 8.50 -2.06 -3.34
CA VAL A 117 9.63 -2.66 -2.60
C VAL A 117 10.99 -2.33 -3.21
N ASN A 118 11.08 -2.04 -4.51
CA ASN A 118 12.37 -1.84 -5.18
C ASN A 118 12.73 -0.37 -5.42
N ASP A 119 11.78 0.56 -5.42
CA ASP A 119 12.06 1.97 -5.65
C ASP A 119 12.36 2.72 -4.34
N PRO A 120 13.63 3.09 -4.05
CA PRO A 120 13.99 3.73 -2.77
C PRO A 120 13.33 5.09 -2.56
N LYS A 121 12.74 5.69 -3.60
CA LYS A 121 12.03 6.97 -3.52
C LYS A 121 10.60 6.85 -3.00
N VAL A 122 10.06 5.63 -2.89
CA VAL A 122 8.73 5.40 -2.30
C VAL A 122 8.74 5.80 -0.83
N ILE A 123 7.89 6.76 -0.49
CA ILE A 123 7.77 7.32 0.87
C ILE A 123 6.50 6.83 1.60
N ASP A 124 5.46 6.41 0.88
CA ASP A 124 4.27 5.79 1.48
C ASP A 124 3.51 4.94 0.44
N ALA A 125 2.60 4.10 0.92
CA ALA A 125 1.74 3.25 0.12
C ALA A 125 0.38 3.09 0.82
N GLU A 126 -0.70 2.75 0.08
CA GLU A 126 -2.05 2.54 0.65
C GLU A 126 -2.59 3.75 1.44
N ILE A 127 -2.49 4.93 0.85
CA ILE A 127 -2.74 6.23 1.48
C ILE A 127 -4.22 6.53 1.44
N ALA A 128 -4.88 6.48 2.61
CA ALA A 128 -6.27 6.88 2.73
C ALA A 128 -6.37 8.42 2.69
N LEU A 129 -7.18 8.93 1.78
CA LEU A 129 -7.56 10.34 1.75
C LEU A 129 -8.95 10.49 2.36
N VAL A 130 -9.09 11.39 3.33
CA VAL A 130 -10.41 11.83 3.77
C VAL A 130 -10.95 12.70 2.65
N ARG A 131 -12.05 12.29 2.01
CA ARG A 131 -12.72 13.17 1.04
C ARG A 131 -13.26 14.38 1.82
N PRO A 132 -12.99 15.64 1.40
CA PRO A 132 -13.67 16.79 1.95
C PRO A 132 -15.17 16.54 1.80
N ALA A 133 -15.89 16.39 2.90
CA ALA A 133 -17.25 15.89 2.89
C ALA A 133 -18.15 16.79 2.03
N GLU A 134 -19.05 16.17 1.25
CA GLU A 134 -20.43 16.65 1.21
C GLU A 134 -20.87 16.65 2.68
N VAL A 135 -20.95 17.85 3.25
CA VAL A 135 -21.45 18.08 4.60
C VAL A 135 -22.94 17.79 4.54
N GLU A 136 -23.34 16.54 4.72
CA GLU A 136 -24.73 16.19 4.97
C GLU A 136 -24.89 15.95 6.48
N THR A 137 -25.49 16.99 7.07
CA THR A 137 -26.35 17.04 8.25
C THR A 137 -26.44 15.76 9.09
N ASP A 138 -26.03 15.91 10.35
CA ASP A 138 -26.47 15.06 11.45
C ASP A 138 -28.02 15.11 11.52
N GLU A 139 -28.70 14.17 10.87
CA GLU A 139 -30.06 13.81 11.25
C GLU A 139 -29.98 12.56 12.13
N GLU A 140 -30.30 12.78 13.40
CA GLU A 140 -30.59 11.76 14.39
C GLU A 140 -31.71 10.86 13.85
N ASP A 141 -31.44 9.56 13.69
CA ASP A 141 -32.52 8.59 13.58
C ASP A 141 -32.18 7.36 14.42
N ASP A 142 -33.06 7.17 15.41
CA ASP A 142 -33.04 6.18 16.46
C ASP A 142 -33.13 4.73 15.93
N GLU A 143 -32.57 3.82 16.72
CA GLU A 143 -32.90 2.38 16.79
C GLU A 143 -32.96 1.58 15.48
N LYS A 144 -31.80 1.16 14.95
CA LYS A 144 -31.66 -0.17 14.32
C LYS A 144 -30.39 -0.89 14.74
N ILE A 145 -30.58 -1.88 15.61
CA ILE A 145 -29.59 -2.92 15.92
C ILE A 145 -29.40 -3.82 14.67
N LEU A 146 -28.13 -4.10 14.34
CA LEU A 146 -27.61 -5.10 13.39
C LEU A 146 -27.58 -4.73 11.89
N ALA A 147 -26.71 -3.78 11.53
CA ALA A 147 -25.71 -4.00 10.48
C ALA A 147 -24.49 -3.11 10.80
N PRO A 148 -23.24 -3.59 10.69
CA PRO A 148 -22.11 -2.68 10.69
C PRO A 148 -22.36 -1.65 9.59
N PRO A 149 -22.11 -0.34 9.84
CA PRO A 149 -22.27 0.67 8.81
C PRO A 149 -21.51 0.20 7.57
N PRO A 150 -22.05 0.35 6.34
CA PRO A 150 -21.31 0.03 5.15
C PRO A 150 -20.00 0.79 5.26
N GLU A 151 -18.89 0.06 5.36
CA GLU A 151 -17.56 0.66 5.46
C GLU A 151 -17.49 1.67 4.33
N ARG A 152 -17.52 2.97 4.67
CA ARG A 152 -17.34 4.04 3.67
C ARG A 152 -16.07 3.63 2.94
N ARG A 153 -16.18 3.23 1.67
CA ARG A 153 -15.03 2.84 0.85
C ARG A 153 -14.11 4.05 0.84
N GLN A 154 -13.14 4.05 1.75
CA GLN A 154 -12.08 5.03 1.75
C GLN A 154 -11.23 4.65 0.55
N ASP A 155 -11.44 5.36 -0.54
CA ASP A 155 -10.54 5.29 -1.68
C ASP A 155 -9.13 5.68 -1.23
N ARG A 156 -8.15 4.91 -1.70
CA ARG A 156 -6.76 5.04 -1.31
C ARG A 156 -5.92 5.25 -2.54
N LEU A 157 -5.01 6.23 -2.46
CA LEU A 157 -3.90 6.31 -3.40
C LEU A 157 -2.93 5.17 -3.11
N ASP A 158 -2.43 4.54 -4.14
CA ASP A 158 -1.65 3.32 -3.99
C ASP A 158 -0.20 3.57 -3.55
N ALA A 159 0.41 4.64 -4.03
CA ALA A 159 1.79 4.98 -3.73
C ALA A 159 2.04 6.49 -3.65
N ALA A 160 3.02 6.88 -2.83
CA ALA A 160 3.66 8.19 -2.86
C ALA A 160 5.17 8.03 -3.06
N VAL A 161 5.73 8.84 -3.94
CA VAL A 161 7.14 8.79 -4.34
C VAL A 161 7.73 10.19 -4.29
N VAL A 162 8.92 10.34 -3.72
CA VAL A 162 9.62 11.61 -3.68
C VAL A 162 10.42 11.83 -4.97
N ARG A 163 10.28 13.01 -5.55
CA ARG A 163 10.99 13.47 -6.75
C ARG A 163 11.73 14.76 -6.46
N ASN A 164 12.80 15.01 -7.21
CA ASN A 164 13.45 16.30 -7.16
C ASN A 164 12.75 17.26 -8.13
N SER A 165 12.60 18.53 -7.71
CA SER A 165 12.24 19.64 -8.60
C SER A 165 13.18 20.83 -8.34
N ALA A 166 13.04 21.89 -9.13
CA ALA A 166 13.78 23.13 -8.90
C ALA A 166 13.44 23.78 -7.55
N ASP A 167 12.20 23.59 -7.07
CA ASP A 167 11.66 24.22 -5.86
C ASP A 167 11.82 23.33 -4.61
N GLY A 168 12.34 22.12 -4.77
CA GLY A 168 12.60 21.18 -3.67
C GLY A 168 12.03 19.77 -3.91
N PRO A 169 12.00 18.93 -2.87
CA PRO A 169 11.45 17.58 -2.98
C PRO A 169 9.93 17.63 -3.14
N VAL A 170 9.43 16.95 -4.17
CA VAL A 170 8.00 16.84 -4.48
C VAL A 170 7.50 15.43 -4.17
N VAL A 171 6.43 15.32 -3.38
CA VAL A 171 5.72 14.06 -3.13
C VAL A 171 4.69 13.86 -4.23
N THR A 172 4.96 12.89 -5.10
CA THR A 172 4.12 12.50 -6.22
C THR A 172 3.28 11.28 -5.88
N PHE A 173 1.99 11.32 -6.18
CA PHE A 173 1.05 10.22 -5.92
C PHE A 173 0.76 9.40 -7.17
N TYR A 174 0.50 8.11 -6.97
CA TYR A 174 0.12 7.18 -8.03
C TYR A 174 -1.11 6.37 -7.64
N GLU A 175 -2.03 6.24 -8.59
CA GLU A 175 -3.09 5.23 -8.63
C GLU A 175 -2.66 4.16 -9.63
N ALA A 176 -2.81 2.90 -9.29
CA ALA A 176 -2.50 1.77 -10.15
C ALA A 176 -3.78 1.03 -10.52
N LYS A 177 -3.92 0.72 -11.80
CA LYS A 177 -5.01 -0.12 -12.33
C LYS A 177 -4.45 -1.32 -13.05
N ASP A 178 -5.01 -2.49 -12.77
CA ASP A 178 -4.80 -3.65 -13.65
C ASP A 178 -5.41 -3.37 -15.02
N PHE A 179 -4.76 -3.81 -16.10
CA PHE A 179 -5.23 -3.63 -17.47
C PHE A 179 -6.65 -4.15 -17.68
N SER A 180 -7.07 -5.20 -16.96
CA SER A 180 -8.42 -5.76 -17.03
C SER A 180 -9.48 -4.88 -16.34
N ASN A 181 -9.08 -3.85 -15.60
CA ASN A 181 -9.99 -2.99 -14.87
C ASN A 181 -10.90 -2.20 -15.83
N GLY A 182 -12.22 -2.33 -15.65
CA GLY A 182 -13.23 -1.67 -16.46
C GLY A 182 -13.16 -0.15 -16.43
N ASP A 183 -12.69 0.45 -15.33
CA ASP A 183 -12.62 1.89 -15.12
C ASP A 183 -11.63 2.58 -16.07
N LEU A 184 -10.71 1.82 -16.66
CA LEU A 184 -9.78 2.29 -17.70
C LEU A 184 -10.44 2.44 -19.08
N ARG A 185 -11.65 1.88 -19.25
CA ARG A 185 -12.34 1.80 -20.53
C ARG A 185 -13.52 2.75 -20.56
N ALA A 186 -13.86 3.21 -21.75
CA ALA A 186 -15.09 3.96 -21.99
C ALA A 186 -15.58 3.76 -23.42
N LEU A 187 -16.88 3.55 -23.57
CA LEU A 187 -17.58 3.43 -24.84
C LEU A 187 -18.00 4.82 -25.38
N GLY A 188 -18.08 4.96 -26.71
CA GLY A 188 -18.49 6.21 -27.35
C GLY A 188 -17.61 7.39 -26.95
N ASP A 189 -18.23 8.53 -26.63
CA ASP A 189 -17.53 9.76 -26.22
C ASP A 189 -17.43 9.93 -24.70
N ALA A 190 -17.93 8.97 -23.91
CA ALA A 190 -17.85 9.05 -22.46
C ALA A 190 -16.38 9.00 -21.97
N PRO A 191 -16.06 9.72 -20.88
CA PRO A 191 -14.76 9.59 -20.23
C PRO A 191 -14.65 8.28 -19.42
N PRO A 192 -13.45 7.67 -19.32
CA PRO A 192 -13.21 6.55 -18.42
C PRO A 192 -13.48 6.90 -16.95
N ALA A 193 -14.08 5.98 -16.19
CA ALA A 193 -14.49 6.21 -14.80
C ALA A 193 -13.30 6.56 -13.87
N VAL A 194 -12.10 6.06 -14.19
CA VAL A 194 -10.87 6.37 -13.44
C VAL A 194 -10.55 7.87 -13.42
N LEU A 195 -10.99 8.64 -14.43
CA LEU A 195 -10.76 10.08 -14.47
C LEU A 195 -11.50 10.80 -13.34
N SER A 196 -12.75 10.42 -13.07
CA SER A 196 -13.53 10.97 -11.96
C SER A 196 -12.91 10.62 -10.60
N GLN A 197 -12.38 9.39 -10.46
CA GLN A 197 -11.67 8.97 -9.26
C GLN A 197 -10.42 9.84 -9.03
N ILE A 198 -9.60 10.05 -10.06
CA ILE A 198 -8.39 10.88 -9.98
C ILE A 198 -8.74 12.33 -9.68
N ALA A 199 -9.77 12.90 -10.30
CA ALA A 199 -10.24 14.25 -10.01
C ALA A 199 -10.66 14.42 -8.53
N ALA A 200 -11.31 13.41 -7.94
CA ALA A 200 -11.63 13.43 -6.52
C ALA A 200 -10.37 13.43 -5.63
N TYR A 201 -9.33 12.69 -6.02
CA TYR A 201 -8.03 12.74 -5.34
C TYR A 201 -7.36 14.11 -5.49
N GLU A 202 -7.38 14.72 -6.67
CA GLU A 202 -6.81 16.07 -6.87
C GLU A 202 -7.44 17.09 -5.92
N LYS A 203 -8.77 17.07 -5.79
CA LYS A 203 -9.50 17.95 -4.86
C LYS A 203 -9.06 17.71 -3.41
N ALA A 204 -8.96 16.45 -2.99
CA ALA A 204 -8.52 16.12 -1.63
C ALA A 204 -7.05 16.52 -1.38
N LEU A 205 -6.14 16.23 -2.31
CA LEU A 205 -4.73 16.61 -2.20
C LEU A 205 -4.54 18.12 -2.15
N ALA A 206 -5.27 18.88 -2.97
CA ALA A 206 -5.25 20.33 -2.93
C ALA A 206 -5.73 20.87 -1.57
N THR A 207 -6.85 20.34 -1.08
CA THR A 207 -7.46 20.74 0.21
C THR A 207 -6.52 20.49 1.39
N TYR A 208 -5.81 19.35 1.41
CA TYR A 208 -4.98 18.93 2.53
C TYR A 208 -3.48 19.07 2.27
N SER A 209 -3.06 19.79 1.22
CA SER A 209 -1.66 19.87 0.78
C SER A 209 -0.70 20.28 1.90
N ALA A 210 -1.03 21.33 2.67
CA ALA A 210 -0.19 21.80 3.77
C ALA A 210 -0.08 20.77 4.91
N SER A 211 -1.19 20.13 5.30
CA SER A 211 -1.18 19.14 6.37
C SER A 211 -0.51 17.83 5.94
N LEU A 212 -0.66 17.45 4.67
CA LEU A 212 0.06 16.33 4.06
C LEU A 212 1.56 16.60 4.03
N ALA A 213 2.01 17.79 3.61
CA ALA A 213 3.43 18.17 3.61
C ALA A 213 4.05 18.01 5.01
N ALA A 214 3.39 18.54 6.04
CA ALA A 214 3.82 18.37 7.43
C ALA A 214 3.80 16.89 7.88
N GLY A 215 2.78 16.13 7.46
CA GLY A 215 2.68 14.70 7.71
C GLY A 215 3.85 13.92 7.11
N TYR A 216 4.24 14.23 5.87
CA TYR A 216 5.32 13.54 5.17
C TYR A 216 6.71 13.77 5.77
N VAL A 217 6.92 14.88 6.50
CA VAL A 217 8.12 15.04 7.34
C VAL A 217 8.19 13.95 8.41
N ASN A 218 7.08 13.66 9.08
CA ASN A 218 7.02 12.61 10.11
C ASN A 218 7.13 11.20 9.51
N VAL A 219 6.55 10.99 8.34
CA VAL A 219 6.71 9.73 7.57
C VAL A 219 8.18 9.52 7.24
N ALA A 220 8.86 10.52 6.66
CA ALA A 220 10.29 10.46 6.31
C ALA A 220 11.17 10.15 7.53
N ARG A 221 10.96 10.85 8.66
CA ARG A 221 11.67 10.58 9.93
C ARG A 221 11.48 9.14 10.40
N THR A 222 10.26 8.63 10.28
CA THR A 222 9.96 7.26 10.68
C THR A 222 10.62 6.25 9.73
N LEU A 223 10.66 6.50 8.42
CA LEU A 223 11.38 5.66 7.46
C LEU A 223 12.89 5.62 7.72
N VAL A 224 13.51 6.76 8.01
CA VAL A 224 14.93 6.83 8.41
C VAL A 224 15.18 5.98 9.66
N ARG A 225 14.31 6.12 10.68
CA ARG A 225 14.38 5.29 11.90
C ARG A 225 14.21 3.80 11.60
N LEU A 226 13.27 3.43 10.74
CA LEU A 226 13.06 2.03 10.31
C LEU A 226 14.28 1.49 9.56
N SER A 227 14.92 2.29 8.70
CA SER A 227 16.15 1.90 8.01
C SER A 227 17.28 1.63 9.00
N ALA A 228 17.46 2.51 10.00
CA ALA A 228 18.43 2.27 11.07
C ALA A 228 18.12 1.01 11.88
N MET A 229 16.83 0.71 12.16
CA MET A 229 16.45 -0.56 12.79
C MET A 229 16.82 -1.77 11.92
N ARG A 230 16.54 -1.72 10.61
CA ARG A 230 16.89 -2.80 9.67
C ARG A 230 18.41 -3.05 9.68
N GLN A 231 19.21 -1.99 9.58
CA GLN A 231 20.67 -2.08 9.63
C GLN A 231 21.16 -2.79 10.90
N ARG A 232 20.61 -2.43 12.07
CA ARG A 232 20.97 -3.08 13.34
C ARG A 232 20.63 -4.57 13.39
N VAL A 233 19.51 -4.99 12.80
CA VAL A 233 19.06 -6.39 12.83
C VAL A 233 19.78 -7.25 11.79
N SER A 234 20.25 -6.66 10.70
CA SER A 234 20.79 -7.39 9.54
C SER A 234 22.26 -7.82 9.62
N SER A 235 23.00 -7.53 10.70
CA SER A 235 24.38 -7.98 10.94
C SER A 235 25.27 -8.01 9.68
N ASP A 236 25.47 -6.84 9.07
CA ASP A 236 26.28 -6.59 7.85
C ASP A 236 25.69 -7.02 6.49
N ALA A 237 24.49 -7.61 6.44
CA ALA A 237 23.82 -7.82 5.16
C ALA A 237 23.39 -6.48 4.51
N PRO A 238 23.51 -6.33 3.18
CA PRO A 238 23.06 -5.11 2.49
C PRO A 238 21.58 -4.86 2.76
N THR A 239 21.28 -3.74 3.43
CA THR A 239 19.91 -3.29 3.65
C THR A 239 19.51 -2.25 2.61
N ARG A 240 18.21 -2.12 2.36
CA ARG A 240 17.68 -1.07 1.49
C ARG A 240 18.06 0.29 2.08
N GLN A 241 18.88 1.04 1.34
CA GLN A 241 19.24 2.40 1.68
C GLN A 241 18.03 3.33 1.45
N ILE A 242 17.88 4.30 2.34
CA ILE A 242 16.92 5.39 2.17
C ILE A 242 17.45 6.33 1.09
N ASP A 243 16.57 6.77 0.19
CA ASP A 243 16.94 7.74 -0.83
C ASP A 243 17.34 9.07 -0.18
N PRO A 244 18.41 9.75 -0.65
CA PRO A 244 18.86 11.02 -0.07
C PRO A 244 17.77 12.10 0.04
N LEU A 245 16.79 12.13 -0.88
CA LEU A 245 15.68 13.09 -0.80
C LEU A 245 14.73 12.79 0.38
N VAL A 246 14.54 11.51 0.70
CA VAL A 246 13.73 11.13 1.88
C VAL A 246 14.49 11.51 3.16
N ALA A 247 15.82 11.32 3.18
CA ALA A 247 16.65 11.76 4.29
C ALA A 247 16.60 13.29 4.49
N SER A 248 16.70 14.08 3.42
CA SER A 248 16.65 15.55 3.52
C SER A 248 15.30 16.07 4.03
N ILE A 249 14.18 15.43 3.64
CA ILE A 249 12.85 15.72 4.22
C ILE A 249 12.83 15.40 5.71
N ALA A 250 13.40 14.27 6.13
CA ALA A 250 13.41 13.84 7.52
C ALA A 250 14.18 14.81 8.44
N GLU A 251 15.31 15.30 7.95
CA GLU A 251 16.17 16.29 8.61
C GLU A 251 15.50 17.67 8.74
N GLY A 252 14.51 17.97 7.88
CA GLY A 252 13.87 19.28 7.81
C GLY A 252 14.66 20.29 6.98
N SER A 253 15.74 19.86 6.32
CA SER A 253 16.55 20.67 5.40
C SER A 253 15.77 21.08 4.15
N SER A 254 14.70 20.35 3.81
CA SER A 254 13.81 20.68 2.69
C SER A 254 12.37 20.28 3.04
N HIS A 255 11.44 21.22 2.84
CA HIS A 255 10.02 20.95 3.04
C HIS A 255 9.44 20.27 1.78
N PRO A 256 8.71 19.15 1.92
CA PRO A 256 8.13 18.47 0.78
C PRO A 256 6.97 19.28 0.20
N ILE A 257 6.94 19.39 -1.12
CA ILE A 257 5.82 19.95 -1.88
C ILE A 257 4.89 18.81 -2.28
N ILE A 258 3.57 19.01 -2.13
CA ILE A 258 2.58 18.00 -2.54
C ILE A 258 2.20 18.22 -3.99
N ASP A 259 2.52 17.24 -4.86
CA ASP A 259 2.01 17.21 -6.22
C ASP A 259 0.53 16.80 -6.18
N CYS A 260 -0.36 17.77 -6.36
CA CYS A 260 -1.79 17.55 -6.31
C CYS A 260 -2.34 16.86 -7.57
N LYS A 261 -1.48 16.43 -8.51
CA LYS A 261 -1.87 15.76 -9.76
C LYS A 261 -1.38 14.30 -9.75
N PRO A 262 -2.18 13.35 -9.22
CA PRO A 262 -1.83 11.94 -9.23
C PRO A 262 -1.57 11.40 -10.64
N ARG A 263 -0.68 10.42 -10.75
CA ARG A 263 -0.39 9.70 -11.99
C ARG A 263 -1.12 8.35 -12.00
N LEU A 264 -1.55 7.93 -13.18
CA LEU A 264 -2.18 6.64 -13.40
C LEU A 264 -1.14 5.63 -13.91
N LEU A 265 -0.96 4.53 -13.20
CA LEU A 265 -0.18 3.38 -13.64
C LEU A 265 -1.11 2.31 -14.19
N ILE A 266 -0.77 1.76 -15.35
CA ILE A 266 -1.51 0.66 -15.97
C ILE A 266 -0.60 -0.57 -15.98
N LEU A 267 -1.04 -1.63 -15.31
CA LEU A 267 -0.26 -2.84 -15.03
C LEU A 267 -0.89 -4.07 -15.69
N GLY A 268 -0.14 -5.18 -15.74
CA GLY A 268 -0.74 -6.50 -16.00
C GLY A 268 -0.98 -6.86 -17.47
N PHE A 269 -0.60 -6.01 -18.43
CA PHE A 269 -0.71 -6.32 -19.86
C PHE A 269 0.58 -6.90 -20.47
N ASP A 270 0.43 -7.63 -21.57
CA ASP A 270 1.51 -8.06 -22.46
C ASP A 270 1.62 -7.20 -23.73
N LYS A 271 2.57 -7.52 -24.61
CA LYS A 271 2.81 -6.76 -25.84
C LYS A 271 1.60 -6.79 -26.79
N ALA A 272 0.92 -7.92 -26.93
CA ALA A 272 -0.23 -8.03 -27.82
C ALA A 272 -1.40 -7.17 -27.32
N GLN A 273 -1.65 -7.19 -26.01
CA GLN A 273 -2.66 -6.34 -25.37
C GLN A 273 -2.30 -4.85 -25.45
N ARG A 274 -1.01 -4.51 -25.30
CA ARG A 274 -0.53 -3.13 -25.45
C ARG A 274 -0.75 -2.62 -26.86
N ASP A 275 -0.48 -3.44 -27.87
CA ASP A 275 -0.52 -3.03 -29.28
C ASP A 275 -1.93 -3.20 -29.90
N ASP A 276 -2.93 -3.65 -29.12
CA ASP A 276 -4.32 -3.79 -29.55
C ASP A 276 -4.97 -2.44 -29.91
N ARG A 277 -5.69 -2.40 -31.03
CA ARG A 277 -6.30 -1.15 -31.53
C ARG A 277 -7.42 -0.63 -30.63
N GLY A 278 -8.23 -1.52 -30.06
CA GLY A 278 -9.29 -1.14 -29.13
C GLY A 278 -8.72 -0.52 -27.86
N TRP A 279 -7.67 -1.14 -27.32
CA TRP A 279 -6.93 -0.59 -26.19
C TRP A 279 -6.31 0.78 -26.50
N GLN A 280 -5.66 0.94 -27.64
CA GLN A 280 -5.05 2.23 -28.02
C GLN A 280 -6.08 3.36 -28.07
N ALA A 281 -7.32 3.08 -28.47
CA ALA A 281 -8.40 4.07 -28.42
C ALA A 281 -8.76 4.48 -26.98
N HIS A 282 -8.78 3.53 -26.04
CA HIS A 282 -9.00 3.84 -24.62
C HIS A 282 -7.82 4.60 -24.00
N LEU A 283 -6.59 4.18 -24.30
CA LEU A 283 -5.38 4.86 -23.83
C LEU A 283 -5.33 6.30 -24.34
N ALA A 284 -5.69 6.54 -25.61
CA ALA A 284 -5.75 7.87 -26.19
C ALA A 284 -6.68 8.82 -25.41
N LYS A 285 -7.82 8.33 -24.91
CA LYS A 285 -8.71 9.11 -24.04
C LYS A 285 -8.08 9.44 -22.69
N LEU A 286 -7.33 8.52 -22.10
CA LEU A 286 -6.63 8.76 -20.83
C LEU A 286 -5.51 9.78 -20.99
N THR A 287 -4.80 9.76 -22.13
CA THR A 287 -3.65 10.63 -22.41
C THR A 287 -4.00 11.92 -23.17
N SER A 288 -5.26 12.15 -23.50
CA SER A 288 -5.68 13.38 -24.20
C SER A 288 -5.57 14.61 -23.29
N ALA A 289 -5.74 15.81 -23.87
CA ALA A 289 -5.78 17.06 -23.11
C ALA A 289 -7.00 17.12 -22.15
N ASP A 290 -8.12 16.53 -22.54
CA ASP A 290 -9.33 16.42 -21.71
C ASP A 290 -9.26 15.28 -20.69
N GLY A 291 -8.24 14.41 -20.80
CA GLY A 291 -7.91 13.36 -19.84
C GLY A 291 -6.85 13.82 -18.83
N LEU A 292 -5.85 12.97 -18.60
CA LEU A 292 -4.74 13.28 -17.69
C LEU A 292 -3.53 13.86 -18.42
N GLY A 293 -3.46 13.73 -19.75
CA GLY A 293 -2.28 14.04 -20.54
C GLY A 293 -1.22 12.92 -20.51
N PRO A 294 -0.27 12.93 -21.46
CA PRO A 294 0.70 11.85 -21.63
C PRO A 294 1.73 11.75 -20.50
N SER A 295 2.00 12.85 -19.79
CA SER A 295 2.93 12.87 -18.66
C SER A 295 2.38 12.24 -17.38
N ARG A 296 1.07 11.99 -17.32
CA ARG A 296 0.38 11.49 -16.12
C ARG A 296 -0.13 10.05 -16.25
N VAL A 297 0.02 9.42 -17.41
CA VAL A 297 -0.37 8.01 -17.63
C VAL A 297 0.87 7.20 -17.99
N GLN A 298 1.12 6.13 -17.23
CA GLN A 298 2.26 5.25 -17.47
C GLN A 298 1.77 3.81 -17.68
N ALA A 299 1.93 3.32 -18.90
CA ALA A 299 1.68 1.93 -19.24
C ALA A 299 2.92 1.08 -18.92
N VAL A 300 2.93 0.44 -17.75
CA VAL A 300 4.10 -0.30 -17.22
C VAL A 300 4.09 -1.77 -17.66
N GLY A 301 2.91 -2.38 -17.81
CA GLY A 301 2.76 -3.79 -18.12
C GLY A 301 3.13 -4.69 -16.94
N ARG A 302 3.94 -5.73 -17.15
CA ARG A 302 4.42 -6.60 -16.07
C ARG A 302 5.64 -6.00 -15.36
N ALA A 303 5.43 -5.49 -14.14
CA ALA A 303 6.51 -4.96 -13.32
C ALA A 303 7.55 -6.04 -12.96
N LYS A 304 8.83 -5.69 -13.09
CA LYS A 304 9.99 -6.52 -12.75
C LYS A 304 10.77 -5.86 -11.63
N ARG A 305 11.79 -6.55 -11.11
CA ARG A 305 12.67 -6.03 -10.03
C ARG A 305 13.33 -4.68 -10.35
N GLN A 306 13.59 -4.40 -11.62
CA GLN A 306 14.20 -3.15 -12.09
C GLN A 306 13.17 -2.06 -12.41
N THR A 307 11.88 -2.38 -12.42
CA THR A 307 10.83 -1.38 -12.65
C THR A 307 10.81 -0.38 -11.51
N ARG A 308 10.72 0.90 -11.86
CA ARG A 308 10.65 2.05 -10.95
C ARG A 308 9.46 2.90 -11.36
N PHE A 309 8.99 3.74 -10.45
CA PHE A 309 8.05 4.77 -10.83
C PHE A 309 8.77 5.73 -11.79
N SER A 310 8.13 6.18 -12.88
CA SER A 310 8.71 7.23 -13.75
C SER A 310 8.27 8.61 -13.32
#